data_AF-A0A031FU66-F1
#
_entry.id   AF-A0A031FU66-F1
#
_cell.length_a   1.000
_cell.length_b   1.000
_cell.length_c   1.000
_cell.angle_alpha   90.00
_cell.angle_beta   90.00
_cell.angle_gamma   90.00
#
_symmetry.space_group_name_H-M   'P 1'
#
loop_
_entity.id
_entity.type
_entity.pdbx_description
1 polymer ?
#
loop_
_entity_poly.entity_id
_entity_poly.type
_entity_poly.pdbx_seq_one_letter_code
_entity_poly.pdbx_strand_id
1 'polypeptide(L)'
;MEFDARPLTDPVDRATVAAYRKQLAASGRAPGGSGVIAIVIGVVVAAIFATFAITLVGGLVTAMVADGSRTLGAVGSFVILGVIGVAAAALIVRGVRGSAERAYRLDHFARANGMTWYPEASAPPLPGMIFSHGHSRKARDILRGEKPRLVEFANYRYTTGSGKNQTTHRWGYVAIRLGTPLPHIVLDAEGNNALFGSNLPQAFDKSQRLRLEGDFDKHFALYCPEGYEQDALYLFTPDIMARFIDNAAQLDVEIVDDWLFLYAKRDFSTLDPLTWAWLFSVVGALFDKLGQWERWRDDRLALTDAAAPASVPTGGVAAPLPFTAPVEALRPPPGVAPRGRRLKAGIPWASIVIVLIVALVFAAQSGFFGVLFNR
;
A
#
# COMPACT_ATOMS: atom_id res chain seq x y z
N MET A 1 -7.13 25.07 4.66
CA MET A 1 -8.48 24.47 4.68
C MET A 1 -8.59 23.74 5.99
N GLU A 2 -9.65 23.97 6.76
CA GLU A 2 -9.85 23.28 8.04
C GLU A 2 -10.25 21.83 7.78
N PHE A 3 -9.75 20.91 8.59
CA PHE A 3 -10.04 19.48 8.46
C PHE A 3 -11.52 19.20 8.81
N ASP A 4 -12.26 18.58 7.89
CA ASP A 4 -13.68 18.23 8.08
C ASP A 4 -13.90 16.72 8.05
N ALA A 5 -14.09 16.12 9.23
CA ALA A 5 -14.36 14.68 9.36
C ALA A 5 -15.86 14.32 9.38
N ARG A 6 -16.78 15.31 9.40
CA ARG A 6 -18.22 15.05 9.54
C ARG A 6 -18.78 14.06 8.52
N PRO A 7 -18.38 14.10 7.22
CA PRO A 7 -18.89 13.14 6.24
C PRO A 7 -18.59 11.67 6.57
N LEU A 8 -17.59 11.39 7.42
CA LEU A 8 -17.27 10.03 7.84
C LEU A 8 -18.27 9.47 8.85
N THR A 9 -18.83 10.32 9.72
CA THR A 9 -19.64 9.89 10.87
C THR A 9 -21.10 10.31 10.82
N ASP A 10 -21.43 11.37 10.06
CA ASP A 10 -22.79 11.91 10.02
C ASP A 10 -23.81 10.84 9.62
N PRO A 11 -25.03 10.87 10.18
CA PRO A 11 -26.08 9.95 9.76
C PRO A 11 -26.36 10.09 8.26
N VAL A 12 -26.40 8.95 7.55
CA VAL A 12 -26.70 8.93 6.12
C VAL A 12 -27.97 8.12 5.88
N ASP A 13 -28.92 8.70 5.15
CA ASP A 13 -30.12 8.01 4.74
C ASP A 13 -29.85 6.95 3.65
N ARG A 14 -30.60 5.85 3.71
CA ARG A 14 -30.46 4.70 2.80
C ARG A 14 -30.81 5.06 1.37
N ALA A 15 -31.79 5.94 1.14
CA ALA A 15 -32.15 6.34 -0.22
C ALA A 15 -31.01 7.14 -0.87
N THR A 16 -30.31 7.96 -0.08
CA THR A 16 -29.14 8.72 -0.52
C THR A 16 -28.00 7.80 -0.97
N VAL A 17 -27.64 6.79 -0.16
CA VAL A 17 -26.59 5.81 -0.54
C VAL A 17 -27.00 5.02 -1.79
N ALA A 18 -28.28 4.66 -1.92
CA ALA A 18 -28.78 3.93 -3.09
C ALA A 18 -28.72 4.78 -4.37
N ALA A 19 -29.06 6.07 -4.28
CA ALA A 19 -28.93 7.01 -5.39
C ALA A 19 -27.46 7.21 -5.78
N TYR A 20 -26.57 7.40 -4.81
CA TYR A 20 -25.14 7.51 -5.04
C TYR A 20 -24.55 6.27 -5.73
N ARG A 21 -24.95 5.06 -5.30
CA ARG A 21 -24.52 3.81 -5.96
C ARG A 21 -24.93 3.76 -7.43
N LYS A 22 -26.15 4.19 -7.76
CA LYS A 22 -26.63 4.25 -9.15
C LYS A 22 -25.78 5.23 -9.97
N GLN A 23 -25.47 6.39 -9.41
CA GLN A 23 -24.61 7.39 -10.05
C GLN A 23 -23.19 6.85 -10.29
N LEU A 24 -22.60 6.20 -9.28
CA LEU A 24 -21.26 5.61 -9.37
C LEU A 24 -21.18 4.49 -10.43
N ALA A 25 -22.25 3.70 -10.55
CA ALA A 25 -22.38 2.69 -11.60
C ALA A 25 -22.50 3.33 -12.99
N ALA A 26 -23.33 4.37 -13.12
CA ALA A 26 -23.51 5.10 -14.38
C ALA A 26 -22.22 5.80 -14.85
N SER A 27 -21.38 6.27 -13.92
CA SER A 27 -20.10 6.91 -14.25
C SER A 27 -18.98 5.91 -14.58
N GLY A 28 -19.25 4.60 -14.58
CA GLY A 28 -18.24 3.56 -14.79
C GLY A 28 -17.16 3.46 -13.70
N ARG A 29 -17.33 4.19 -12.59
CA ARG A 29 -16.38 4.21 -11.46
C ARG A 29 -16.73 3.18 -10.41
N ALA A 30 -17.86 2.47 -10.50
CA ALA A 30 -18.18 1.45 -9.52
C ALA A 30 -17.06 0.38 -9.46
N PRO A 31 -16.57 0.01 -8.26
CA PRO A 31 -15.55 -1.02 -8.12
C PRO A 31 -16.03 -2.32 -8.79
N GLY A 32 -15.11 -3.01 -9.48
CA GLY A 32 -15.45 -4.01 -10.49
C GLY A 32 -16.51 -5.05 -10.09
N GLY A 33 -17.60 -5.08 -10.87
CA GLY A 33 -18.35 -6.24 -11.37
C GLY A 33 -19.04 -7.21 -10.41
N SER A 34 -18.75 -7.23 -9.12
CA SER A 34 -19.21 -8.31 -8.23
C SER A 34 -20.51 -8.01 -7.49
N GLY A 35 -20.87 -6.74 -7.27
CA GLY A 35 -22.00 -6.41 -6.38
C GLY A 35 -23.38 -6.82 -6.92
N VAL A 36 -23.65 -6.60 -8.21
CA VAL A 36 -24.93 -6.98 -8.83
C VAL A 36 -25.00 -8.47 -9.06
N ILE A 37 -23.94 -9.07 -9.60
CA ILE A 37 -23.84 -10.52 -9.80
C ILE A 37 -23.94 -11.27 -8.47
N ALA A 38 -23.26 -10.81 -7.41
CA ALA A 38 -23.37 -11.43 -6.08
C ALA A 38 -24.77 -11.27 -5.48
N ILE A 39 -25.45 -10.14 -5.67
CA ILE A 39 -26.85 -9.98 -5.25
C ILE A 39 -27.75 -10.93 -6.03
N VAL A 40 -27.60 -11.01 -7.36
CA VAL A 40 -28.39 -11.93 -8.21
C VAL A 40 -28.14 -13.37 -7.81
N ILE A 41 -26.88 -13.79 -7.63
CA ILE A 41 -26.53 -15.12 -7.12
C ILE A 41 -27.15 -15.35 -5.75
N GLY A 42 -27.02 -14.39 -4.82
CA GLY A 42 -27.61 -14.49 -3.48
C GLY A 42 -29.13 -14.62 -3.51
N VAL A 43 -29.82 -13.87 -4.37
CA VAL A 43 -31.28 -13.95 -4.56
C VAL A 43 -31.69 -15.26 -5.21
N VAL A 44 -30.98 -15.73 -6.24
CA VAL A 44 -31.22 -17.02 -6.90
C VAL A 44 -31.02 -18.15 -5.91
N VAL A 45 -29.92 -18.14 -5.14
CA VAL A 45 -29.65 -19.11 -4.09
C VAL A 45 -30.77 -19.09 -3.04
N ALA A 46 -31.17 -17.90 -2.56
CA ALA A 46 -32.26 -17.78 -1.59
C ALA A 46 -33.61 -18.27 -2.14
N ALA A 47 -33.93 -17.97 -3.40
CA ALA A 47 -35.16 -18.40 -4.06
C ALA A 47 -35.20 -19.92 -4.28
N ILE A 48 -34.06 -20.52 -4.66
CA ILE A 48 -33.90 -21.98 -4.72
C ILE A 48 -34.16 -22.56 -3.32
N PHE A 49 -33.45 -22.09 -2.29
CA PHE A 49 -33.64 -22.59 -0.92
C PHE A 49 -35.07 -22.38 -0.40
N ALA A 50 -35.73 -21.27 -0.72
CA ALA A 50 -37.12 -21.00 -0.34
C ALA A 50 -38.10 -21.95 -1.05
N THR A 51 -37.94 -22.15 -2.36
CA THR A 51 -38.79 -23.08 -3.14
C THR A 51 -38.62 -24.51 -2.64
N PHE A 52 -37.39 -24.93 -2.35
CA PHE A 52 -37.10 -26.24 -1.77
C PHE A 52 -37.68 -26.38 -0.35
N ALA A 53 -37.59 -25.34 0.49
CA ALA A 53 -38.18 -25.35 1.83
C ALA A 53 -39.71 -25.44 1.80
N ILE A 54 -40.38 -24.72 0.89
CA ILE A 54 -41.83 -24.78 0.71
C ILE A 54 -42.27 -26.20 0.32
N THR A 55 -41.60 -26.82 -0.66
CA THR A 55 -41.86 -28.20 -1.09
C THR A 55 -41.63 -29.20 0.06
N LEU A 56 -40.62 -28.97 0.89
CA LEU A 56 -40.29 -29.81 2.04
C LEU A 56 -41.34 -29.70 3.17
N VAL A 57 -41.80 -28.49 3.48
CA VAL A 57 -42.86 -28.27 4.47
C VAL A 57 -44.17 -28.89 3.97
N GLY A 58 -44.51 -28.73 2.69
CA GLY A 58 -45.64 -29.42 2.07
C GLY A 58 -45.53 -30.94 2.19
N GLY A 59 -44.35 -31.50 1.93
CA GLY A 59 -44.05 -32.92 2.11
C GLY A 59 -44.16 -33.39 3.57
N LEU A 60 -43.67 -32.58 4.52
CA LEU A 60 -43.76 -32.87 5.97
C LEU A 60 -45.21 -32.88 6.46
N VAL A 61 -46.01 -31.89 6.05
CA VAL A 61 -47.45 -31.85 6.37
C VAL A 61 -48.14 -33.09 5.82
N THR A 62 -47.84 -33.47 4.57
CA THR A 62 -48.40 -34.67 3.94
C THR A 62 -47.95 -35.96 4.65
N ALA A 63 -46.69 -36.05 5.06
CA ALA A 63 -46.13 -37.21 5.74
C ALA A 63 -46.59 -37.34 7.20
N MET A 64 -46.76 -36.23 7.92
CA MET A 64 -47.32 -36.21 9.29
C MET A 64 -48.79 -36.66 9.31
N VAL A 65 -49.52 -36.45 8.20
CA VAL A 65 -50.88 -36.99 8.00
C VAL A 65 -50.86 -38.49 7.67
N ALA A 66 -49.77 -39.00 7.07
CA ALA A 66 -49.70 -40.35 6.55
C ALA A 66 -49.05 -41.39 7.49
N ASP A 67 -47.93 -41.09 8.17
CA ASP A 67 -47.27 -42.04 9.09
C ASP A 67 -46.26 -41.37 10.04
N GLY A 68 -46.39 -41.61 11.35
CA GLY A 68 -45.93 -40.69 12.40
C GLY A 68 -44.53 -40.89 13.02
N SER A 69 -43.60 -41.69 12.46
CA SER A 69 -42.41 -42.06 13.26
C SER A 69 -41.03 -42.12 12.60
N ARG A 70 -40.82 -41.72 11.33
CA ARG A 70 -39.46 -41.82 10.71
C ARG A 70 -38.97 -40.63 9.87
N THR A 71 -39.59 -39.45 9.98
CA THR A 71 -39.29 -38.28 9.12
C THR A 71 -38.44 -37.17 9.76
N LEU A 72 -38.11 -37.25 11.06
CA LEU A 72 -37.51 -36.13 11.79
C LEU A 72 -36.04 -35.82 11.42
N GLY A 73 -35.23 -36.83 11.06
CA GLY A 73 -33.79 -36.65 10.81
C GLY A 73 -33.44 -35.99 9.47
N ALA A 74 -34.18 -36.30 8.40
CA ALA A 74 -33.97 -35.67 7.09
C ALA A 74 -34.46 -34.21 7.10
N VAL A 75 -35.61 -33.96 7.74
CA VAL A 75 -36.28 -32.64 7.80
C VAL A 75 -35.43 -31.61 8.56
N GLY A 76 -34.78 -32.00 9.66
CA GLY A 76 -33.89 -31.10 10.41
C GLY A 76 -32.71 -30.58 9.58
N SER A 77 -32.07 -31.45 8.80
CA SER A 77 -30.91 -31.10 7.96
C SER A 77 -31.25 -30.09 6.85
N PHE A 78 -32.47 -30.12 6.31
CA PHE A 78 -32.89 -29.23 5.23
C PHE A 78 -33.35 -27.84 5.71
N VAL A 79 -33.97 -27.75 6.89
CA VAL A 79 -34.27 -26.46 7.54
C VAL A 79 -32.98 -25.69 7.83
N ILE A 80 -31.95 -26.40 8.31
CA ILE A 80 -30.62 -25.81 8.55
C ILE A 80 -30.03 -25.23 7.26
N LEU A 81 -30.11 -25.96 6.13
CA LEU A 81 -29.63 -25.47 4.84
C LEU A 81 -30.41 -24.25 4.32
N GLY A 82 -31.73 -24.20 4.50
CA GLY A 82 -32.54 -23.03 4.13
C GLY A 82 -32.19 -21.78 4.95
N VAL A 83 -32.00 -21.92 6.25
CA VAL A 83 -31.53 -20.84 7.14
C VAL A 83 -30.13 -20.37 6.73
N ILE A 84 -29.21 -21.29 6.37
CA ILE A 84 -27.89 -20.95 5.85
C ILE A 84 -27.99 -20.13 4.56
N GLY A 85 -28.89 -20.50 3.64
CA GLY A 85 -29.11 -19.77 2.39
C GLY A 85 -29.59 -18.33 2.60
N VAL A 86 -30.59 -18.13 3.47
CA VAL A 86 -31.10 -16.79 3.83
C VAL A 86 -30.02 -15.98 4.55
N ALA A 87 -29.29 -16.59 5.49
CA ALA A 87 -28.18 -15.94 6.19
C ALA A 87 -27.08 -15.51 5.21
N ALA A 88 -26.71 -16.37 4.25
CA ALA A 88 -25.73 -16.04 3.21
C ALA A 88 -26.20 -14.87 2.34
N ALA A 89 -27.46 -14.86 1.89
CA ALA A 89 -28.03 -13.75 1.13
C ALA A 89 -28.05 -12.45 1.94
N ALA A 90 -28.43 -12.50 3.22
CA ALA A 90 -28.41 -11.35 4.11
C ALA A 90 -26.99 -10.80 4.31
N LEU A 91 -25.99 -11.67 4.46
CA LEU A 91 -24.57 -11.29 4.56
C LEU A 91 -24.06 -10.63 3.28
N ILE A 92 -24.42 -11.16 2.11
CA ILE A 92 -24.07 -10.55 0.81
C ILE A 92 -24.68 -9.16 0.69
N VAL A 93 -25.98 -9.02 0.96
CA VAL A 93 -26.68 -7.73 0.91
C VAL A 93 -26.07 -6.73 1.90
N ARG A 94 -25.74 -7.18 3.12
CA ARG A 94 -25.09 -6.35 4.14
C ARG A 94 -23.70 -5.89 3.69
N GLY A 95 -22.92 -6.77 3.06
CA GLY A 95 -21.60 -6.44 2.52
C GLY A 95 -21.67 -5.42 1.39
N VAL A 96 -22.57 -5.62 0.42
CA VAL A 96 -22.74 -4.68 -0.71
C VAL A 96 -23.24 -3.31 -0.22
N ARG A 97 -24.18 -3.29 0.73
CA ARG A 97 -24.67 -2.04 1.34
C ARG A 97 -23.56 -1.31 2.09
N GLY A 98 -22.81 -2.02 2.93
CA GLY A 98 -21.68 -1.42 3.66
C GLY A 98 -20.61 -0.86 2.73
N SER A 99 -20.35 -1.52 1.60
CA SER A 99 -19.42 -1.01 0.58
C SER A 99 -19.91 0.28 -0.08
N ALA A 100 -21.21 0.41 -0.36
CA ALA A 100 -21.77 1.61 -0.99
C ALA A 100 -21.80 2.80 -0.02
N GLU A 101 -22.17 2.56 1.24
CA GLU A 101 -22.14 3.61 2.26
C GLU A 101 -20.72 4.09 2.54
N ARG A 102 -19.75 3.17 2.63
CA ARG A 102 -18.34 3.51 2.76
C ARG A 102 -17.85 4.37 1.59
N ALA A 103 -18.16 3.98 0.35
CA ALA A 103 -17.80 4.74 -0.84
C ALA A 103 -18.40 6.16 -0.83
N TYR A 104 -19.66 6.28 -0.40
CA TYR A 104 -20.33 7.58 -0.24
C TYR A 104 -19.61 8.45 0.79
N ARG A 105 -19.37 7.92 1.99
CA ARG A 105 -18.71 8.65 3.08
C ARG A 105 -17.30 9.12 2.69
N LEU A 106 -16.52 8.25 2.06
CA LEU A 106 -15.16 8.58 1.63
C LEU A 106 -15.12 9.61 0.51
N ASP A 107 -16.03 9.53 -0.47
CA ASP A 107 -16.11 10.52 -1.56
C ASP A 107 -16.54 11.90 -1.03
N HIS A 108 -17.53 11.95 -0.14
CA HIS A 108 -17.93 13.21 0.49
C HIS A 108 -16.87 13.77 1.42
N PHE A 109 -16.18 12.92 2.19
CA PHE A 109 -15.04 13.32 3.02
C PHE A 109 -13.90 13.88 2.15
N ALA A 110 -13.56 13.21 1.05
CA ALA A 110 -12.54 13.68 0.12
C ALA A 110 -12.88 15.10 -0.37
N ARG A 111 -14.09 15.31 -0.87
CA ARG A 111 -14.55 16.61 -1.39
C ARG A 111 -14.54 17.70 -0.31
N ALA A 112 -15.00 17.39 0.90
CA ALA A 112 -15.01 18.33 2.01
C ALA A 112 -13.60 18.83 2.38
N ASN A 113 -12.58 17.99 2.15
CA ASN A 113 -11.18 18.29 2.43
C ASN A 113 -10.37 18.64 1.17
N GLY A 114 -11.03 18.99 0.04
CA GLY A 114 -10.35 19.41 -1.19
C GLY A 114 -9.59 18.30 -1.94
N MET A 115 -9.95 17.04 -1.68
CA MET A 115 -9.41 15.85 -2.34
C MET A 115 -10.45 15.21 -3.27
N THR A 116 -9.99 14.32 -4.13
CA THR A 116 -10.83 13.48 -4.99
C THR A 116 -10.70 12.02 -4.59
N TRP A 117 -11.84 11.32 -4.48
CA TRP A 117 -11.87 9.90 -4.20
C TRP A 117 -11.95 9.07 -5.49
N TYR A 118 -11.18 7.98 -5.51
CA TYR A 118 -11.22 6.95 -6.54
C TYR A 118 -11.38 5.57 -5.88
N PRO A 119 -12.37 4.76 -6.30
CA PRO A 119 -12.66 3.48 -5.65
C PRO A 119 -11.54 2.45 -5.75
N GLU A 120 -10.93 2.30 -6.93
CA GLU A 120 -9.81 1.38 -7.11
C GLU A 120 -8.92 1.75 -8.29
N ALA A 121 -7.66 1.33 -8.22
CA ALA A 121 -6.71 1.29 -9.32
C ALA A 121 -6.04 -0.09 -9.35
N SER A 122 -6.06 -0.74 -10.51
CA SER A 122 -5.37 -2.02 -10.72
C SER A 122 -3.92 -1.77 -11.10
N ALA A 123 -2.99 -2.47 -10.45
CA ALA A 123 -1.54 -2.33 -10.63
C ALA A 123 -1.09 -0.85 -10.73
N PRO A 124 -1.28 -0.05 -9.66
CA PRO A 124 -0.89 1.36 -9.67
C PRO A 124 0.60 1.50 -10.01
N PRO A 125 0.98 2.36 -10.98
CA PRO A 125 2.35 2.47 -11.48
C PRO A 125 3.22 3.35 -10.56
N LEU A 126 3.23 3.04 -9.27
CA LEU A 126 4.03 3.74 -8.26
C LEU A 126 5.39 3.03 -8.07
N PRO A 127 6.51 3.76 -7.95
CA PRO A 127 7.84 3.16 -7.88
C PRO A 127 8.19 2.55 -6.51
N GLY A 128 7.37 2.76 -5.49
CA GLY A 128 7.61 2.27 -4.13
C GLY A 128 7.68 0.74 -4.02
N MET A 129 8.43 0.25 -3.05
CA MET A 129 8.79 -1.17 -2.92
C MET A 129 7.58 -2.10 -2.85
N ILE A 130 6.46 -1.70 -2.23
CA ILE A 130 5.28 -2.57 -2.11
C ILE A 130 4.57 -2.80 -3.45
N PHE A 131 4.74 -1.90 -4.43
CA PHE A 131 3.95 -1.89 -5.67
C PHE A 131 4.45 -2.85 -6.76
N SER A 132 5.68 -3.36 -6.63
CA SER A 132 6.28 -4.29 -7.60
C SER A 132 6.06 -5.77 -7.26
N HIS A 133 5.60 -6.09 -6.04
CA HIS A 133 5.52 -7.46 -5.55
C HIS A 133 4.23 -8.20 -5.92
N GLY A 134 4.37 -9.50 -6.17
CA GLY A 134 3.26 -10.43 -6.36
C GLY A 134 2.37 -10.11 -7.56
N HIS A 135 1.14 -10.62 -7.51
CA HIS A 135 0.12 -10.44 -8.53
C HIS A 135 -1.19 -9.91 -7.91
N SER A 136 -2.24 -9.72 -8.72
CA SER A 136 -3.55 -9.19 -8.29
C SER A 136 -3.46 -7.86 -7.53
N ARG A 137 -2.48 -7.03 -7.91
CA ARG A 137 -2.15 -5.76 -7.28
C ARG A 137 -3.29 -4.76 -7.43
N LYS A 138 -3.79 -4.22 -6.32
CA LYS A 138 -4.88 -3.25 -6.30
C LYS A 138 -4.70 -2.22 -5.20
N ALA A 139 -4.80 -0.95 -5.55
CA ALA A 139 -5.10 0.14 -4.62
C ALA A 139 -6.61 0.34 -4.55
N ARG A 140 -7.15 0.61 -3.37
CA ARG A 140 -8.57 0.81 -3.09
C ARG A 140 -8.76 2.00 -2.18
N ASP A 141 -9.94 2.61 -2.30
CA ASP A 141 -10.32 3.77 -1.51
C ASP A 141 -9.23 4.85 -1.58
N ILE A 142 -8.90 5.28 -2.79
CA ILE A 142 -7.80 6.21 -3.06
C ILE A 142 -8.32 7.62 -2.88
N LEU A 143 -7.78 8.38 -1.94
CA LEU A 143 -8.06 9.81 -1.77
C LEU A 143 -6.84 10.60 -2.21
N ARG A 144 -7.02 11.47 -3.19
CA ARG A 144 -5.94 12.22 -3.83
C ARG A 144 -6.15 13.73 -3.69
N GLY A 145 -5.19 14.42 -3.09
CA GLY A 145 -5.09 15.88 -3.07
C GLY A 145 -4.02 16.35 -4.05
N GLU A 146 -4.26 17.45 -4.76
CA GLU A 146 -3.30 17.98 -5.76
C GLU A 146 -2.50 19.20 -5.28
N LYS A 147 -2.97 19.88 -4.22
CA LYS A 147 -2.39 21.13 -3.73
C LYS A 147 -1.95 20.99 -2.26
N PRO A 148 -0.82 21.60 -1.86
CA PRO A 148 0.17 22.30 -2.71
C PRO A 148 0.98 21.35 -3.61
N ARG A 149 0.94 20.05 -3.34
CA ARG A 149 1.58 18.99 -4.12
C ARG A 149 0.67 17.77 -4.14
N LEU A 150 0.92 16.87 -5.09
CA LEU A 150 0.19 15.62 -5.20
C LEU A 150 0.45 14.74 -3.96
N VAL A 151 -0.61 14.43 -3.23
CA VAL A 151 -0.64 13.46 -2.14
C VAL A 151 -1.76 12.47 -2.36
N GLU A 152 -1.48 11.20 -2.14
CA GLU A 152 -2.43 10.11 -2.29
C GLU A 152 -2.44 9.25 -1.02
N PHE A 153 -3.62 9.02 -0.45
CA PHE A 153 -3.86 8.09 0.64
C PHE A 153 -4.66 6.92 0.10
N ALA A 154 -4.25 5.68 0.35
CA ALA A 154 -5.06 4.53 -0.07
C ALA A 154 -4.73 3.24 0.69
N ASN A 155 -5.52 2.20 0.42
CA ASN A 155 -5.28 0.85 0.88
C ASN A 155 -4.79 -0.02 -0.28
N TYR A 156 -3.64 -0.65 -0.13
CA TYR A 156 -3.00 -1.49 -1.15
C TYR A 156 -3.02 -2.97 -0.78
N ARG A 157 -3.25 -3.82 -1.78
CA ARG A 157 -3.24 -5.28 -1.64
C ARG A 157 -2.56 -5.93 -2.82
N TYR A 158 -1.79 -6.96 -2.53
CA TYR A 158 -1.19 -7.84 -3.52
C TYR A 158 -1.10 -9.25 -2.96
N THR A 159 -0.88 -10.19 -3.85
CA THR A 159 -0.90 -11.60 -3.51
C THR A 159 0.37 -12.28 -3.97
N THR A 160 0.97 -13.08 -3.08
CA THR A 160 2.18 -13.88 -3.36
C THR A 160 1.87 -15.36 -3.23
N GLY A 161 2.68 -16.19 -3.90
CA GLY A 161 2.49 -17.64 -3.94
C GLY A 161 1.54 -18.07 -5.08
N SER A 162 1.21 -19.36 -5.11
CA SER A 162 0.39 -19.95 -6.16
C SER A 162 -0.44 -21.13 -5.64
N GLY A 163 -1.55 -21.41 -6.32
CA GLY A 163 -2.44 -22.53 -5.97
C GLY A 163 -3.00 -22.42 -4.54
N LYS A 164 -2.81 -23.48 -3.74
CA LYS A 164 -3.29 -23.55 -2.35
C LYS A 164 -2.42 -22.75 -1.37
N ASN A 165 -1.19 -22.41 -1.75
CA ASN A 165 -0.23 -21.69 -0.91
C ASN A 165 -0.14 -20.24 -1.38
N GLN A 166 -1.19 -19.49 -1.07
CA GLN A 166 -1.33 -18.11 -1.48
C GLN A 166 -1.57 -17.20 -0.28
N THR A 167 -0.82 -16.11 -0.20
CA THR A 167 -0.92 -15.12 0.88
C THR A 167 -1.27 -13.77 0.30
N THR A 168 -2.33 -13.15 0.81
CA THR A 168 -2.69 -11.77 0.46
C THR A 168 -2.12 -10.81 1.47
N HIS A 169 -1.26 -9.92 1.00
CA HIS A 169 -0.65 -8.85 1.78
C HIS A 169 -1.53 -7.61 1.73
N ARG A 170 -1.58 -6.87 2.83
CA ARG A 170 -2.38 -5.65 2.99
C ARG A 170 -1.51 -4.55 3.57
N TRP A 171 -1.66 -3.36 3.00
CA TRP A 171 -0.91 -2.17 3.35
C TRP A 171 -1.82 -0.95 3.28
N GLY A 172 -1.62 -0.01 4.19
CA GLY A 172 -2.02 1.38 4.01
C GLY A 172 -0.82 2.13 3.50
N TYR A 173 -1.03 3.07 2.57
CA TYR A 173 0.04 3.93 2.11
C TYR A 173 -0.38 5.38 1.97
N VAL A 174 0.59 6.26 2.17
CA VAL A 174 0.57 7.65 1.69
C VAL A 174 1.67 7.78 0.64
N ALA A 175 1.35 8.36 -0.51
CA ALA A 175 2.31 8.67 -1.58
C ALA A 175 2.32 10.17 -1.83
N ILE A 176 3.48 10.81 -1.64
CA ILE A 176 3.67 12.25 -1.80
C ILE A 176 4.65 12.48 -2.94
N ARG A 177 4.26 13.29 -3.92
CA ARG A 177 5.15 13.70 -5.01
C ARG A 177 6.13 14.76 -4.51
N LEU A 178 7.41 14.56 -4.79
CA LEU A 178 8.49 15.50 -4.50
C LEU A 178 8.73 16.43 -5.68
N GLY A 179 9.22 17.64 -5.42
CA GLY A 179 9.55 18.61 -6.48
C GLY A 179 10.87 18.30 -7.21
N THR A 180 11.71 17.43 -6.65
CA THR A 180 12.94 16.95 -7.28
C THR A 180 13.13 15.46 -6.97
N PRO A 181 13.77 14.69 -7.87
CA PRO A 181 14.23 13.36 -7.53
C PRO A 181 15.25 13.38 -6.39
N LEU A 182 15.15 12.43 -5.47
CA LEU A 182 16.05 12.23 -4.33
C LEU A 182 16.65 10.82 -4.35
N PRO A 183 17.81 10.60 -3.70
CA PRO A 183 18.40 9.27 -3.60
C PRO A 183 17.46 8.29 -2.90
N HIS A 184 17.54 7.00 -3.27
CA HIS A 184 16.65 6.00 -2.71
C HIS A 184 17.00 5.71 -1.25
N ILE A 185 16.19 6.21 -0.32
CA ILE A 185 16.37 6.03 1.12
C ILE A 185 15.16 5.32 1.70
N VAL A 186 15.40 4.39 2.62
CA VAL A 186 14.34 3.69 3.37
C VAL A 186 14.57 3.90 4.86
N LEU A 187 13.51 4.27 5.59
CA LEU A 187 13.43 4.19 7.04
C LEU A 187 12.50 3.04 7.42
N ASP A 188 13.06 2.01 8.03
CA ASP A 188 12.32 0.87 8.59
C ASP A 188 11.97 1.19 10.05
N ALA A 189 10.68 1.35 10.36
CA ALA A 189 10.25 1.84 11.66
C ALA A 189 10.21 0.71 12.70
N GLU A 190 11.06 0.80 13.73
CA GLU A 190 11.16 -0.26 14.73
C GLU A 190 9.85 -0.47 15.51
N GLY A 191 9.08 0.60 15.70
CA GLY A 191 7.81 0.56 16.43
C GLY A 191 6.66 -0.12 15.68
N ASN A 192 6.77 -0.34 14.37
CA ASN A 192 5.74 -1.03 13.59
C ASN A 192 6.10 -2.49 13.28
N ASN A 193 7.29 -2.94 13.68
CA ASN A 193 7.81 -4.27 13.37
C ASN A 193 6.97 -5.38 13.99
N ALA A 194 6.91 -6.52 13.31
CA ALA A 194 6.28 -7.71 13.86
C ALA A 194 7.20 -8.36 14.89
N LEU A 195 6.63 -9.26 15.70
CA LEU A 195 7.35 -10.08 16.70
C LEU A 195 8.61 -10.80 16.16
N PHE A 196 8.76 -10.92 14.83
CA PHE A 196 9.87 -11.62 14.16
C PHE A 196 10.71 -10.74 13.23
N GLY A 197 10.67 -9.41 13.38
CA GLY A 197 11.53 -8.47 12.64
C GLY A 197 10.77 -7.50 11.74
N SER A 198 11.50 -6.89 10.80
CA SER A 198 10.96 -5.89 9.87
C SER A 198 9.74 -6.41 9.12
N ASN A 199 8.73 -5.55 8.99
CA ASN A 199 7.51 -5.84 8.24
C ASN A 199 7.62 -5.52 6.74
N LEU A 200 8.76 -4.97 6.32
CA LEU A 200 9.03 -4.65 4.93
C LEU A 200 9.00 -5.91 4.05
N PRO A 201 8.54 -5.79 2.79
CA PRO A 201 8.47 -6.92 1.87
C PRO A 201 9.84 -7.40 1.37
N GLN A 202 10.89 -6.60 1.59
CA GLN A 202 12.24 -6.82 1.10
C GLN A 202 13.27 -6.50 2.18
N ALA A 203 14.34 -7.30 2.23
CA ALA A 203 15.53 -7.01 3.02
C ALA A 203 16.59 -6.30 2.16
N PHE A 204 17.30 -5.36 2.76
CA PHE A 204 18.40 -4.62 2.12
C PHE A 204 19.76 -5.12 2.58
N ASP A 205 20.81 -4.80 1.81
CA ASP A 205 22.17 -5.15 2.21
C ASP A 205 22.55 -4.43 3.52
N LYS A 206 23.29 -5.11 4.39
CA LYS A 206 23.74 -4.53 5.66
C LYS A 206 24.78 -3.44 5.45
N SER A 207 25.55 -3.47 4.35
CA SER A 207 26.49 -2.40 4.01
C SER A 207 25.79 -1.07 3.73
N GLN A 208 24.50 -1.12 3.38
CA GLN A 208 23.68 0.04 3.06
C GLN A 208 22.97 0.63 4.27
N ARG A 209 23.15 0.05 5.46
CA ARG A 209 22.58 0.59 6.70
C ARG A 209 23.47 1.72 7.20
N LEU A 210 22.90 2.91 7.30
CA LEU A 210 23.54 4.07 7.92
C LEU A 210 22.97 4.28 9.30
N ARG A 211 23.85 4.48 10.28
CA ARG A 211 23.49 4.84 11.65
C ARG A 211 23.60 6.35 11.81
N LEU A 212 22.55 6.96 12.34
CA LEU A 212 22.53 8.40 12.60
C LEU A 212 22.87 8.66 14.08
N GLU A 213 23.31 9.89 14.36
CA GLU A 213 23.62 10.31 15.73
C GLU A 213 22.36 10.41 16.60
N GLY A 214 22.55 10.40 17.93
CA GLY A 214 21.46 10.51 18.89
C GLY A 214 20.70 9.20 19.10
N ASP A 215 19.38 9.28 19.22
CA ASP A 215 18.48 8.16 19.47
C ASP A 215 17.65 7.73 18.26
N PHE A 216 17.92 8.29 17.08
CA PHE A 216 17.19 7.99 15.84
C PHE A 216 17.19 6.49 15.51
N ASP A 217 18.33 5.83 15.72
CA ASP A 217 18.50 4.39 15.51
C ASP A 217 17.63 3.50 16.42
N LYS A 218 17.04 4.04 17.50
CA LYS A 218 16.07 3.32 18.35
C LYS A 218 14.64 3.34 17.79
N HIS A 219 14.41 4.21 16.81
CA HIS A 219 13.10 4.42 16.19
C HIS A 219 13.09 3.94 14.75
N PHE A 220 14.20 4.10 14.03
CA PHE A 220 14.32 3.76 12.62
C PHE A 220 15.66 3.12 12.29
N ALA A 221 15.65 2.13 11.40
CA ALA A 221 16.83 1.73 10.66
C ALA A 221 16.85 2.44 9.29
N LEU A 222 17.85 3.31 9.07
CA LEU A 222 18.03 4.01 7.79
C LEU A 222 18.89 3.17 6.83
N TYR A 223 18.41 3.02 5.59
CA TYR A 223 19.14 2.42 4.48
C TYR A 223 19.31 3.42 3.34
N CYS A 224 20.52 3.55 2.81
CA CYS A 224 20.83 4.39 1.65
C CYS A 224 21.79 3.68 0.67
N PRO A 225 21.89 4.14 -0.59
CA PRO A 225 22.80 3.57 -1.57
C PRO A 225 24.25 3.82 -1.15
N GLU A 226 25.14 2.88 -1.46
CA GLU A 226 26.57 3.04 -1.18
C GLU A 226 27.11 4.29 -1.89
N GLY A 227 27.81 5.14 -1.13
CA GLY A 227 28.33 6.42 -1.60
C GLY A 227 27.35 7.58 -1.55
N TYR A 228 26.15 7.41 -0.95
CA TYR A 228 25.15 8.45 -0.69
C TYR A 228 24.95 8.73 0.81
N GLU A 229 25.85 8.25 1.67
CA GLU A 229 25.74 8.39 3.12
C GLU A 229 25.76 9.86 3.54
N GLN A 230 26.63 10.68 2.93
CA GLN A 230 26.69 12.12 3.18
C GLN A 230 25.42 12.84 2.71
N ASP A 231 24.85 12.42 1.57
CA ASP A 231 23.58 12.95 1.08
C ASP A 231 22.43 12.62 2.04
N ALA A 232 22.40 11.40 2.58
CA ALA A 232 21.45 11.01 3.61
C ALA A 232 21.58 11.87 4.87
N LEU A 233 22.80 12.18 5.34
CA LEU A 233 23.01 13.08 6.47
C LEU A 233 22.49 14.50 6.20
N TYR A 234 22.62 15.00 4.96
CA TYR A 234 22.08 16.30 4.57
C TYR A 234 20.54 16.31 4.53
N LEU A 235 19.94 15.22 4.07
CA LEU A 235 18.47 15.09 4.00
C LEU A 235 17.83 14.82 5.37
N PHE A 236 18.57 14.20 6.30
CA PHE A 236 18.13 13.86 7.64
C PHE A 236 18.86 14.70 8.70
N THR A 237 18.71 16.02 8.60
CA THR A 237 19.16 16.94 9.65
C THR A 237 18.45 16.67 10.99
N PRO A 238 19.03 17.09 12.13
CA PRO A 238 18.45 16.82 13.45
C PRO A 238 16.98 17.23 13.63
N ASP A 239 16.58 18.34 13.02
CA ASP A 239 15.20 18.81 13.04
C ASP A 239 14.25 17.94 12.19
N ILE A 240 14.74 17.32 11.11
CA ILE A 240 13.99 16.36 10.30
C ILE A 240 13.87 15.03 11.04
N MET A 241 14.96 14.54 11.61
CA MET A 241 14.99 13.33 12.43
C MET A 241 13.95 13.39 13.57
N ALA A 242 13.95 14.50 14.32
CA ALA A 242 12.97 14.72 15.39
C ALA A 242 11.53 14.68 14.87
N ARG A 243 11.25 15.29 13.71
CA ARG A 243 9.90 15.25 13.12
C ARG A 243 9.46 13.85 12.72
N PHE A 244 10.36 13.03 12.18
CA PHE A 244 10.07 11.63 11.89
C PHE A 244 9.80 10.82 13.15
N ILE A 245 10.57 11.03 14.22
CA ILE A 245 10.34 10.38 15.52
C ILE A 245 8.97 10.77 16.08
N ASP A 246 8.67 12.07 16.13
CA ASP A 246 7.45 12.58 16.76
C ASP A 246 6.16 12.17 16.03
N ASN A 247 6.21 12.08 14.70
CA ASN A 247 5.01 11.95 13.86
C ASN A 247 4.91 10.61 13.13
N ALA A 248 6.04 10.06 12.68
CA ALA A 248 6.10 8.95 11.74
C ALA A 248 6.78 7.69 12.32
N ALA A 249 7.12 7.62 13.60
CA ALA A 249 7.79 6.46 14.22
C ALA A 249 7.03 5.13 14.12
N GLN A 250 5.78 5.15 13.65
CA GLN A 250 4.97 3.95 13.40
C GLN A 250 4.81 3.65 11.90
N LEU A 251 5.54 4.34 11.03
CA LEU A 251 5.41 4.29 9.58
C LEU A 251 6.75 3.98 8.95
N ASP A 252 6.78 2.97 8.08
CA ASP A 252 7.94 2.80 7.21
C ASP A 252 7.95 3.93 6.18
N VAL A 253 9.12 4.46 5.88
CA VAL A 253 9.29 5.59 4.97
C VAL A 253 10.17 5.16 3.81
N GLU A 254 9.79 5.50 2.58
CA GLU A 254 10.61 5.23 1.41
C GLU A 254 10.65 6.48 0.53
N ILE A 255 11.85 6.96 0.24
CA ILE A 255 12.13 7.95 -0.79
C ILE A 255 12.63 7.18 -2.00
N VAL A 256 11.99 7.33 -3.15
CA VAL A 256 12.45 6.71 -4.40
C VAL A 256 12.01 7.54 -5.60
N ASP A 257 12.95 7.82 -6.50
CA ASP A 257 12.77 8.77 -7.59
C ASP A 257 12.29 10.11 -7.03
N ASP A 258 11.13 10.59 -7.47
CA ASP A 258 10.49 11.82 -7.01
C ASP A 258 9.23 11.53 -6.16
N TRP A 259 9.26 10.45 -5.39
CA TRP A 259 8.21 10.09 -4.45
C TRP A 259 8.75 9.89 -3.04
N LEU A 260 7.94 10.30 -2.07
CA LEU A 260 8.03 9.89 -0.68
C LEU A 260 6.80 9.04 -0.35
N PHE A 261 7.03 7.86 0.19
CA PHE A 261 5.99 6.95 0.64
C PHE A 261 6.04 6.76 2.15
N LEU A 262 4.85 6.58 2.74
CA LEU A 262 4.65 6.14 4.12
C LEU A 262 3.84 4.85 4.09
N TYR A 263 4.27 3.80 4.78
CA TYR A 263 3.61 2.50 4.80
C TYR A 263 3.29 2.02 6.21
N ALA A 264 2.21 1.24 6.32
CA ALA A 264 1.97 0.40 7.50
C ALA A 264 1.12 -0.83 7.14
N LYS A 265 1.21 -1.88 7.97
CA LYS A 265 0.38 -3.10 7.88
C LYS A 265 -1.06 -2.91 8.41
N ARG A 266 -1.69 -1.78 8.08
CA ARG A 266 -3.08 -1.45 8.43
C ARG A 266 -3.72 -0.59 7.35
N ASP A 267 -5.04 -0.62 7.22
CA ASP A 267 -5.74 0.25 6.28
C ASP A 267 -5.64 1.73 6.74
N PHE A 268 -5.34 2.65 5.82
CA PHE A 268 -5.27 4.11 6.06
C PHE A 268 -6.53 4.83 5.65
N SER A 269 -7.07 4.49 4.49
CA SER A 269 -8.35 5.05 4.06
C SER A 269 -9.44 4.30 4.82
N THR A 270 -9.95 4.88 5.90
CA THR A 270 -10.96 4.28 6.78
C THR A 270 -12.14 5.24 7.00
N LEU A 271 -13.16 4.78 7.75
CA LEU A 271 -14.24 5.64 8.22
C LEU A 271 -13.97 6.21 9.62
N ASP A 272 -12.77 5.99 10.16
CA ASP A 272 -12.37 6.47 11.49
C ASP A 272 -11.75 7.88 11.38
N PRO A 273 -12.38 8.91 11.97
CA PRO A 273 -11.85 10.27 11.98
C PRO A 273 -10.46 10.40 12.60
N LEU A 274 -10.12 9.58 13.61
CA LEU A 274 -8.84 9.68 14.31
C LEU A 274 -7.68 9.25 13.42
N THR A 275 -7.87 8.18 12.63
CA THR A 275 -6.91 7.77 11.61
C THR A 275 -6.63 8.91 10.63
N TRP A 276 -7.65 9.63 10.17
CA TRP A 276 -7.49 10.75 9.25
C TRP A 276 -6.81 11.96 9.87
N ALA A 277 -7.20 12.34 11.08
CA ALA A 277 -6.57 13.44 11.81
C ALA A 277 -5.06 13.19 12.00
N TRP A 278 -4.70 11.95 12.38
CA TRP A 278 -3.31 11.54 12.50
C TRP A 278 -2.57 11.52 11.15
N LEU A 279 -3.14 10.97 10.08
CA LEU A 279 -2.51 10.99 8.75
C LEU A 279 -2.26 12.43 8.27
N PHE A 280 -3.22 13.33 8.49
CA PHE A 280 -3.10 14.73 8.11
C PHE A 280 -2.05 15.46 8.95
N SER A 281 -1.93 15.15 10.25
CA SER A 281 -0.89 15.72 11.09
C SER A 281 0.51 15.26 10.64
N VAL A 282 0.67 13.98 10.30
CA VAL A 282 1.92 13.42 9.78
C VAL A 282 2.32 14.09 8.46
N VAL A 283 1.40 14.15 7.50
CA VAL A 283 1.67 14.75 6.19
C VAL A 283 1.94 16.26 6.32
N GLY A 284 1.19 16.96 7.16
CA GLY A 284 1.41 18.37 7.46
C GLY A 284 2.80 18.64 8.04
N ALA A 285 3.22 17.84 9.02
CA ALA A 285 4.54 17.96 9.64
C ALA A 285 5.70 17.70 8.65
N LEU A 286 5.49 16.82 7.68
CA LEU A 286 6.50 16.51 6.66
C LEU A 286 6.59 17.60 5.57
N PHE A 287 5.46 18.17 5.14
CA PHE A 287 5.42 19.15 4.05
C PHE A 287 6.33 20.37 4.29
N ASP A 288 6.45 20.84 5.53
CA ASP A 288 7.35 21.93 5.88
C ASP A 288 8.82 21.63 5.58
N LYS A 289 9.20 20.35 5.60
CA LYS A 289 10.58 19.88 5.35
C LYS A 289 10.81 19.50 3.89
N LEU A 290 9.78 19.05 3.17
CA LEU A 290 9.93 18.70 1.75
C LEU A 290 10.39 19.88 0.88
N GLY A 291 9.98 21.11 1.22
CA GLY A 291 10.49 22.31 0.54
C GLY A 291 11.99 22.54 0.73
N GLN A 292 12.58 22.03 1.82
CA GLN A 292 14.04 22.07 2.02
C GLN A 292 14.74 21.04 1.12
N TRP A 293 14.19 19.83 1.01
CA TRP A 293 14.72 18.78 0.16
C TRP A 293 14.72 19.14 -1.33
N GLU A 294 13.76 19.95 -1.79
CA GLU A 294 13.70 20.42 -3.19
C GLU A 294 14.93 21.23 -3.63
N ARG A 295 15.72 21.73 -2.67
CA ARG A 295 16.97 22.46 -2.93
C ARG A 295 18.17 21.53 -3.13
N TRP A 296 18.06 20.26 -2.74
CA TRP A 296 19.15 19.29 -2.87
C TRP A 296 19.48 19.02 -4.35
N ARG A 297 20.76 18.82 -4.64
CA ARG A 297 21.30 18.49 -5.98
C ARG A 297 22.40 17.46 -5.86
N ASP A 298 22.51 16.58 -6.85
CA ASP A 298 23.58 15.59 -6.93
C ASP A 298 24.78 16.15 -7.69
N ASP A 299 25.85 16.50 -6.97
CA ASP A 299 27.09 17.03 -7.54
C ASP A 299 27.76 16.07 -8.55
N ARG A 300 27.45 14.77 -8.47
CA ARG A 300 27.98 13.75 -9.40
C ARG A 300 27.46 13.94 -10.82
N LEU A 301 26.32 14.62 -11.00
CA LEU A 301 25.79 14.94 -12.33
C LEU A 301 26.58 16.07 -13.00
N ALA A 302 27.04 17.06 -12.23
CA ALA A 302 27.88 18.14 -12.76
C ALA A 302 29.23 17.62 -13.28
N LEU A 303 29.83 16.63 -12.59
CA LEU A 303 31.06 15.98 -13.04
C LEU A 303 30.87 15.20 -14.36
N THR A 304 29.66 14.70 -14.62
CA THR A 304 29.35 13.96 -15.85
C THR A 304 29.14 14.90 -17.03
N ASP A 305 28.44 16.02 -16.81
CA ASP A 305 28.23 17.04 -17.85
C ASP A 305 29.53 17.77 -18.23
N ALA A 306 30.41 18.05 -17.26
CA ALA A 306 31.72 18.65 -17.52
C ALA A 306 32.67 17.74 -18.32
N ALA A 307 32.45 16.42 -18.30
CA ALA A 307 33.21 15.44 -19.06
C ALA A 307 32.66 15.21 -20.49
N ALA A 308 31.49 15.73 -20.81
CA ALA A 308 30.97 15.72 -22.18
C ALA A 308 31.73 16.74 -23.04
N PRO A 309 32.13 16.42 -24.29
CA PRO A 309 32.80 17.37 -25.15
C PRO A 309 31.88 18.58 -25.39
N ALA A 310 32.31 19.75 -24.92
CA ALA A 310 31.59 20.99 -25.12
C ALA A 310 31.40 21.25 -26.63
N SER A 311 30.19 21.04 -27.13
CA SER A 311 29.80 21.57 -28.43
C SER A 311 29.58 23.07 -28.26
N VAL A 312 30.52 23.85 -28.77
CA VAL A 312 30.47 25.32 -28.76
C VAL A 312 29.26 25.77 -29.59
N PRO A 313 28.28 26.50 -29.02
CA PRO A 313 27.24 27.12 -29.82
C PRO A 313 27.84 28.33 -30.53
N THR A 314 28.02 28.24 -31.85
CA THR A 314 28.28 29.40 -32.71
C THR A 314 26.97 30.14 -32.96
N GLY A 315 26.64 31.08 -32.09
CA GLY A 315 25.49 31.98 -32.28
C GLY A 315 25.50 33.11 -31.26
N GLY A 316 26.03 34.27 -31.64
CA GLY A 316 26.06 35.45 -30.78
C GLY A 316 24.76 36.25 -30.84
N VAL A 317 24.37 36.85 -29.70
CA VAL A 317 23.94 38.25 -29.52
C VAL A 317 24.24 38.63 -28.04
N ALA A 318 24.58 39.90 -27.80
CA ALA A 318 25.27 40.45 -26.64
C ALA A 318 24.53 40.49 -25.27
N ALA A 319 25.31 40.15 -24.23
CA ALA A 319 25.47 40.65 -22.84
C ALA A 319 24.28 40.99 -21.91
N PRO A 320 24.45 40.68 -20.61
CA PRO A 320 24.76 41.73 -19.62
C PRO A 320 26.12 41.51 -18.88
N LEU A 321 26.60 42.57 -18.20
CA LEU A 321 27.93 42.77 -17.59
C LEU A 321 28.45 41.70 -16.58
N PRO A 322 29.77 41.63 -16.30
CA PRO A 322 30.51 40.37 -16.13
C PRO A 322 30.89 40.03 -14.66
N PHE A 323 29.96 40.07 -13.71
CA PHE A 323 30.29 39.66 -12.32
C PHE A 323 29.23 38.83 -11.61
N THR A 324 28.15 38.45 -12.29
CA THR A 324 27.20 37.47 -11.76
C THR A 324 27.14 36.32 -12.75
N ALA A 325 27.96 35.30 -12.51
CA ALA A 325 27.73 34.01 -13.13
C ALA A 325 26.27 33.64 -12.83
N PRO A 326 25.45 33.24 -13.82
CA PRO A 326 24.12 32.75 -13.54
C PRO A 326 24.27 31.56 -12.58
N VAL A 327 23.99 31.77 -11.30
CA VAL A 327 24.24 30.79 -10.24
C VAL A 327 23.47 29.50 -10.52
N GLU A 328 22.35 29.62 -11.23
CA GLU A 328 21.55 28.50 -11.73
C GLU A 328 22.29 27.63 -12.76
N ALA A 329 23.22 28.18 -13.54
CA ALA A 329 24.03 27.43 -14.51
C ALA A 329 25.22 26.69 -13.87
N LEU A 330 25.56 27.02 -12.62
CA LEU A 330 26.61 26.33 -11.85
C LEU A 330 26.05 25.20 -10.97
N ARG A 331 24.72 25.14 -10.78
CA ARG A 331 24.09 24.07 -10.00
C ARG A 331 24.02 22.80 -10.85
N PRO A 332 24.31 21.61 -10.28
CA PRO A 332 24.05 20.36 -10.97
C PRO A 332 22.58 20.29 -11.41
N PRO A 333 22.29 19.64 -12.55
CA PRO A 333 20.91 19.47 -13.00
C PRO A 333 20.10 18.65 -11.98
N PRO A 334 18.77 18.85 -11.90
CA PRO A 334 17.92 18.02 -11.05
C PRO A 334 18.02 16.54 -11.43
N GLY A 335 18.22 15.67 -10.43
CA GLY A 335 18.30 14.24 -10.63
C GLY A 335 19.20 13.54 -9.63
N VAL A 336 19.33 12.23 -9.82
CA VAL A 336 20.18 11.35 -9.02
C VAL A 336 21.01 10.50 -9.98
N ALA A 337 22.32 10.40 -9.75
CA ALA A 337 23.20 9.54 -10.54
C ALA A 337 22.78 8.06 -10.39
N PRO A 338 23.04 7.19 -11.38
CA PRO A 338 22.52 5.82 -11.41
C PRO A 338 22.74 5.02 -10.12
N ARG A 339 23.88 5.21 -9.44
CA ARG A 339 24.22 4.53 -8.17
C ARG A 339 23.26 4.87 -7.02
N GLY A 340 22.69 6.08 -6.99
CA GLY A 340 21.78 6.52 -5.93
C GLY A 340 20.32 6.18 -6.17
N ARG A 341 19.97 5.68 -7.36
CA ARG A 341 18.55 5.53 -7.73
C ARG A 341 17.88 4.36 -7.04
N ARG A 342 18.61 3.30 -6.67
CA ARG A 342 18.01 2.09 -6.07
C ARG A 342 18.90 1.46 -5.01
N LEU A 343 18.30 1.04 -3.90
CA LEU A 343 18.92 0.13 -2.94
C LEU A 343 19.13 -1.25 -3.56
N LYS A 344 20.15 -1.98 -3.10
CA LYS A 344 20.41 -3.36 -3.51
C LYS A 344 19.67 -4.28 -2.54
N ALA A 345 19.12 -5.37 -3.07
CA ALA A 345 18.53 -6.41 -2.26
C ALA A 345 19.63 -7.11 -1.44
N GLY A 346 19.38 -7.36 -0.16
CA GLY A 346 20.28 -8.14 0.67
C GLY A 346 20.28 -9.62 0.27
N ILE A 347 21.42 -10.28 0.41
CA ILE A 347 21.52 -11.74 0.20
C ILE A 347 20.81 -12.44 1.38
N PRO A 348 19.83 -13.34 1.13
CA PRO A 348 19.11 -14.05 2.20
C PRO A 348 19.97 -15.19 2.76
N TRP A 349 21.05 -14.85 3.47
CA TRP A 349 22.01 -15.81 4.02
C TRP A 349 21.38 -16.88 4.89
N ALA A 350 20.34 -16.55 5.67
CA ALA A 350 19.62 -17.53 6.48
C ALA A 350 18.97 -18.62 5.61
N SER A 351 18.36 -18.25 4.48
CA SER A 351 17.78 -19.20 3.53
C SER A 351 18.86 -20.06 2.88
N ILE A 352 20.00 -19.47 2.51
CA ILE A 352 21.15 -20.20 1.95
C ILE A 352 21.69 -21.20 2.98
N VAL A 353 21.85 -20.79 4.24
CA VAL A 353 22.32 -21.66 5.33
C VAL A 353 21.32 -22.79 5.59
N ILE A 354 20.02 -22.51 5.61
CA ILE A 354 18.99 -23.56 5.76
C ILE A 354 19.06 -24.55 4.60
N VAL A 355 19.16 -24.07 3.36
CA VAL A 355 19.29 -24.95 2.18
C VAL A 355 20.58 -25.76 2.24
N LEU A 356 21.70 -25.16 2.66
CA LEU A 356 22.97 -25.87 2.85
C LEU A 356 22.88 -26.92 3.94
N ILE A 357 22.23 -26.63 5.08
CA ILE A 357 22.01 -27.60 6.16
C ILE A 357 21.12 -28.74 5.65
N VAL A 358 20.00 -28.44 4.99
CA VAL A 358 19.11 -29.47 4.42
C VAL A 358 19.85 -30.32 3.39
N ALA A 359 20.63 -29.71 2.50
CA ALA A 359 21.44 -30.42 1.52
C ALA A 359 22.52 -31.29 2.18
N LEU A 360 23.15 -30.82 3.26
CA LEU A 360 24.18 -31.56 3.99
C LEU A 360 23.57 -32.73 4.77
N VAL A 361 22.40 -32.55 5.39
CA VAL A 361 21.63 -33.63 6.02
C VAL A 361 21.20 -34.66 4.97
N PHE A 362 20.73 -34.23 3.81
CA PHE A 362 20.33 -35.11 2.71
C PHE A 362 21.54 -35.87 2.12
N ALA A 363 22.69 -35.22 1.98
CA ALA A 363 23.94 -35.84 1.53
C ALA A 363 24.47 -36.86 2.55
N ALA A 364 24.33 -36.58 3.86
CA ALA A 364 24.67 -37.51 4.93
C ALA A 364 23.75 -38.75 4.94
N GLN A 365 22.45 -38.57 4.68
CA GLN A 365 21.47 -39.66 4.63
C GLN A 365 21.54 -40.50 3.36
N SER A 366 21.98 -39.91 2.23
CA SER A 366 22.06 -40.61 0.93
C SER A 366 23.35 -41.41 0.71
N GLY A 367 24.26 -41.45 1.70
CA GLY A 367 25.54 -42.17 1.61
C GLY A 367 26.58 -41.49 0.71
N PHE A 368 26.31 -40.26 0.26
CA PHE A 368 27.20 -39.48 -0.61
C PHE A 368 28.61 -39.33 -0.04
N PHE A 369 28.72 -39.08 1.27
CA PHE A 369 30.01 -39.01 1.96
C PHE A 369 30.73 -40.36 2.05
N GLY A 370 30.00 -41.48 2.08
CA GLY A 370 30.59 -42.82 2.01
C GLY A 370 31.21 -43.15 0.66
N VAL A 371 30.75 -42.50 -0.43
CA VAL A 371 31.34 -42.66 -1.77
C VAL A 371 32.54 -41.72 -1.98
N LEU A 372 32.54 -40.55 -1.34
CA LEU A 372 33.63 -39.57 -1.45
C LEU A 372 34.86 -39.90 -0.59
N PHE A 373 34.67 -40.48 0.60
CA PHE A 373 35.75 -40.75 1.55
C PHE A 373 36.28 -42.18 1.52
N ASN A 374 35.78 -43.04 0.61
CA ASN A 374 36.22 -44.43 0.47
C ASN A 374 37.08 -44.64 -0.79
N ARG A 375 37.93 -43.66 -1.12
CA ARG A 375 39.01 -43.79 -2.11
C ARG A 375 40.36 -43.85 -1.43
#